data_AF-A0A496WVY5-F1
#
_entry.id   AF-A0A496WVY5-F1
#
_cell.length_a   1.000
_cell.length_b   1.000
_cell.length_c   1.000
_cell.angle_alpha   90.00
_cell.angle_beta   90.00
_cell.angle_gamma   90.00
#
_symmetry.space_group_name_H-M   'P 1'
#
loop_
_entity.id
_entity.type
_entity.pdbx_description
1 polymer ?
#
loop_
_entity_poly.entity_id
_entity_poly.type
_entity_poly.pdbx_seq_one_letter_code
_entity_poly.pdbx_strand_id
1 'polypeptide(L)'
;MGKRASTTFKSLVSGPNFMTSEPFSYGYIGTQWVYELAEGIGIMGERIYGVSVLHRETGAINHEMSSMVSSKEAAHQWVETWKQEPGGST
;
A
#
# COMPACT_ATOMS: atom_id res chain seq x y z
N MET A 1 -19.28 12.30 3.39
CA MET A 1 -17.85 12.63 3.15
C MET A 1 -17.04 11.43 3.65
N GLY A 2 -16.40 10.65 2.77
CA GLY A 2 -15.67 9.44 3.19
C GLY A 2 -14.48 9.78 4.09
N LYS A 3 -14.09 8.85 4.99
CA LYS A 3 -12.84 8.99 5.77
C LYS A 3 -11.65 9.10 4.80
N ARG A 4 -10.58 9.79 5.21
CA ARG A 4 -9.33 9.88 4.42
C ARG A 4 -8.63 8.52 4.39
N ALA A 5 -8.02 8.15 3.26
CA ALA A 5 -7.31 6.89 3.08
C ALA A 5 -6.23 6.67 4.15
N SER A 6 -5.45 7.71 4.47
CA SER A 6 -4.43 7.65 5.52
C SER A 6 -5.02 7.35 6.90
N THR A 7 -6.17 7.93 7.24
CA THR A 7 -6.88 7.65 8.50
C THR A 7 -7.40 6.22 8.53
N THR A 8 -7.98 5.74 7.42
CA THR A 8 -8.45 4.35 7.32
C THR A 8 -7.28 3.38 7.47
N PHE A 9 -6.21 3.56 6.68
CA PHE A 9 -5.04 2.68 6.69
C PHE A 9 -4.40 2.61 8.07
N LYS A 10 -4.10 3.76 8.69
CA LYS A 10 -3.47 3.82 10.02
C LYS A 10 -4.35 3.25 11.13
N SER A 11 -5.67 3.21 10.96
CA SER A 11 -6.56 2.57 11.94
C SER A 11 -6.56 1.04 11.85
N LEU A 12 -6.06 0.46 10.75
CA LEU A 12 -6.03 -0.97 10.50
C LEU A 12 -4.68 -1.62 10.86
N VAL A 13 -3.60 -0.82 10.96
CA VAL A 13 -2.26 -1.33 11.24
C VAL A 13 -1.83 -0.98 12.67
N SER A 14 -1.48 -2.01 13.44
CA SER A 14 -0.86 -1.89 14.76
C SER A 14 0.66 -2.07 14.69
N GLY A 15 1.37 -1.17 14.00
CA GLY A 15 2.84 -1.19 13.91
C GLY A 15 3.40 -0.73 12.55
N PRO A 16 4.69 -0.40 12.46
CA PRO A 16 5.32 -0.06 11.18
C PRO A 16 5.56 -1.32 10.34
N ASN A 17 5.28 -1.25 9.02
CA ASN A 17 5.52 -2.35 8.07
C ASN A 17 6.99 -2.44 7.61
N PHE A 18 7.82 -1.41 7.83
CA PHE A 18 9.24 -1.37 7.48
C PHE A 18 10.08 -0.94 8.69
N MET A 19 11.37 -1.32 8.72
CA MET A 19 12.30 -0.90 9.79
C MET A 19 12.38 0.63 9.91
N THR A 20 12.32 1.34 8.78
CA THR A 20 12.13 2.79 8.67
C THR A 20 11.11 3.03 7.56
N SER A 21 9.83 3.13 7.88
CA SER A 21 8.79 3.44 6.90
C SER A 21 8.52 4.94 6.88
N GLU A 22 8.88 5.63 5.80
CA GLU A 22 8.42 7.00 5.54
C GLU A 22 7.29 6.95 4.50
N PRO A 23 6.01 7.00 4.95
CA PRO A 23 4.88 6.99 4.03
C PRO A 23 4.83 8.28 3.22
N PHE A 24 4.72 8.15 1.91
CA PHE A 24 4.63 9.30 0.99
C PHE A 24 3.31 9.35 0.22
N SER A 25 2.47 8.30 0.26
CA SER A 25 1.15 8.31 -0.36
C SER A 25 0.18 7.33 0.29
N TYR A 26 -1.10 7.66 0.22
CA TYR A 26 -2.20 6.79 0.61
C TYR A 26 -3.33 6.89 -0.41
N GLY A 27 -4.10 5.83 -0.58
CA GLY A 27 -5.30 5.89 -1.41
C GLY A 27 -6.17 4.66 -1.31
N TYR A 28 -7.13 4.56 -2.21
CA TYR A 28 -8.05 3.43 -2.32
C TYR A 28 -7.87 2.73 -3.67
N ILE A 29 -8.08 1.41 -3.68
CA ILE A 29 -8.24 0.60 -4.90
C ILE A 29 -9.66 0.03 -4.85
N GLY A 30 -10.52 0.50 -5.75
CA GLY A 30 -11.95 0.22 -5.70
C GLY A 30 -12.59 0.66 -4.37
N THR A 31 -13.62 -0.07 -3.94
CA THR A 31 -14.34 0.19 -2.70
C THR A 31 -13.85 -0.64 -1.52
N GLN A 32 -13.08 -1.70 -1.76
CA GLN A 32 -12.74 -2.69 -0.72
C GLN A 32 -11.33 -2.50 -0.16
N TRP A 33 -10.41 -1.88 -0.90
CA TRP A 33 -8.99 -1.87 -0.55
C TRP A 33 -8.49 -0.47 -0.25
N VAL A 34 -7.55 -0.37 0.70
CA VAL A 34 -6.81 0.84 1.02
C VAL A 34 -5.32 0.52 0.95
N TYR A 35 -4.52 1.47 0.45
CA TYR A 35 -3.08 1.28 0.31
C TYR A 35 -2.28 2.39 0.99
N GLU A 36 -1.04 2.05 1.32
CA GLU A 36 0.04 2.94 1.69
C GLU A 36 1.23 2.70 0.76
N LEU A 37 1.84 3.79 0.30
CA LEU A 37 3.16 3.77 -0.32
C LEU A 37 4.16 4.38 0.66
N ALA A 38 5.24 3.66 0.92
CA ALA A 38 6.28 4.09 1.83
C ALA A 38 7.66 3.84 1.24
N GLU A 39 8.63 4.69 1.58
CA GLU A 39 10.04 4.39 1.35
C GLU A 39 10.67 3.85 2.63
N GLY A 40 11.71 3.03 2.45
CA GLY A 40 12.50 2.50 3.55
C GLY A 40 13.88 2.05 3.10
N ILE A 41 14.61 1.45 4.03
CA ILE A 41 15.95 0.93 3.80
C ILE A 41 15.91 -0.60 3.87
N GLY A 42 16.36 -1.24 2.80
CA GLY A 42 16.51 -2.68 2.71
C GLY A 42 17.67 -3.19 3.56
N ILE A 43 17.76 -4.53 3.69
CA ILE A 43 18.76 -5.18 4.55
C ILE A 43 20.21 -4.91 4.09
N MET A 44 20.42 -4.57 2.82
CA MET A 44 21.74 -4.24 2.25
C MET A 44 21.99 -2.72 2.21
N GLY A 45 21.16 -1.91 2.86
CA GLY A 45 21.30 -0.45 2.92
C GLY A 45 20.76 0.28 1.68
N GLU A 46 20.15 -0.44 0.74
CA GLU A 46 19.52 0.12 -0.45
C GLU A 46 18.18 0.79 -0.13
N ARG A 47 17.81 1.82 -0.88
CA ARG A 47 16.47 2.40 -0.78
C ARG A 47 15.46 1.48 -1.45
N ILE A 48 14.41 1.12 -0.72
CA ILE A 48 13.31 0.30 -1.21
C ILE A 48 11.99 1.07 -1.11
N TYR A 49 11.05 0.74 -1.98
CA TYR A 49 9.72 1.35 -1.98
C TYR A 49 8.67 0.26 -1.83
N GLY A 50 7.84 0.41 -0.80
CA GLY A 50 6.82 -0.56 -0.44
C GLY A 50 5.43 -0.12 -0.83
N VAL A 51 4.65 -1.09 -1.31
CA VAL A 51 3.20 -1.00 -1.48
C VAL A 51 2.57 -1.94 -0.47
N SER A 52 1.82 -1.40 0.49
CA SER A 52 1.04 -2.19 1.44
C SER A 52 -0.45 -2.02 1.12
N VAL A 53 -1.18 -3.12 0.92
CA VAL A 53 -2.61 -3.09 0.59
C VAL A 53 -3.39 -3.91 1.61
N LEU A 54 -4.42 -3.29 2.19
CA LEU A 54 -5.26 -3.87 3.24
C LEU A 54 -6.73 -3.83 2.85
N HIS A 55 -7.47 -4.86 3.24
CA HIS A 55 -8.93 -4.84 3.17
C HIS A 55 -9.49 -3.83 4.17
N ARG A 56 -10.37 -2.92 3.72
CA ARG A 56 -10.83 -1.76 4.50
C ARG A 56 -11.60 -2.11 5.76
N GLU A 57 -12.27 -3.26 5.77
CA GLU A 57 -13.14 -3.66 6.88
C GLU A 57 -12.46 -4.62 7.85
N THR A 58 -11.59 -5.50 7.33
CA THR A 58 -10.98 -6.57 8.12
C THR A 58 -9.53 -6.28 8.49
N GLY A 59 -8.87 -5.34 7.81
CA GLY A 59 -7.44 -5.07 7.97
C GLY A 59 -6.55 -6.17 7.40
N ALA A 60 -7.12 -7.20 6.76
CA ALA A 60 -6.35 -8.29 6.17
C ALA A 60 -5.43 -7.78 5.06
N ILE A 61 -4.17 -8.21 5.08
CA ILE A 61 -3.19 -7.89 4.04
C ILE A 61 -3.55 -8.65 2.76
N ASN A 62 -3.56 -7.94 1.64
CA ASN A 62 -3.57 -8.58 0.33
C ASN A 62 -2.13 -8.77 -0.15
N HIS A 63 -1.63 -10.00 -0.10
CA HIS A 63 -0.25 -10.33 -0.47
C HIS A 63 0.01 -10.28 -1.98
N GLU A 64 -1.03 -10.41 -2.82
CA GLU A 64 -0.89 -10.31 -4.28
C GLU A 64 -0.77 -8.85 -4.73
N MET A 65 -1.52 -7.96 -4.06
CA MET A 65 -1.51 -6.52 -4.36
C MET A 65 -0.40 -5.76 -3.63
N SER A 66 0.16 -6.32 -2.55
CA SER A 66 1.29 -5.72 -1.83
C SER A 66 2.61 -6.14 -2.46
N SER A 67 3.55 -5.21 -2.57
CA SER A 67 4.82 -5.48 -3.27
C SER A 67 5.95 -4.57 -2.79
N MET A 68 7.19 -4.97 -3.06
CA MET A 68 8.38 -4.12 -2.93
C MET A 68 8.94 -3.86 -4.32
N VAL A 69 9.27 -2.60 -4.60
CA VAL A 69 9.74 -2.15 -5.90
C VAL A 69 10.96 -1.23 -5.75
N SER A 70 11.67 -1.03 -6.86
CA SER A 70 12.96 -0.35 -6.91
C SER A 70 12.87 1.18 -6.99
N SER A 71 11.68 1.75 -7.25
CA SER A 71 11.51 3.21 -7.33
C SER A 71 10.14 3.68 -6.83
N LYS A 72 10.07 4.97 -6.50
CA LYS A 72 8.82 5.63 -6.11
C LYS A 72 7.80 5.60 -7.25
N GLU A 73 8.26 5.81 -8.47
CA GLU A 73 7.46 5.79 -9.69
C GLU A 73 6.88 4.39 -9.93
N ALA A 74 7.68 3.34 -9.72
CA ALA A 74 7.22 1.96 -9.83
C ALA A 74 6.15 1.64 -8.77
N ALA A 75 6.26 2.20 -7.56
CA ALA A 75 5.25 1.99 -6.50
C ALA A 75 3.90 2.60 -6.88
N HIS A 76 3.92 3.78 -7.50
CA HIS A 76 2.72 4.40 -8.06
C HIS A 76 2.15 3.58 -9.22
N GLN A 77 2.98 3.19 -10.18
CA GLN A 77 2.55 2.39 -11.34
C GLN A 77 1.91 1.07 -10.93
N TRP A 78 2.50 0.38 -9.95
CA TRP A 78 1.96 -0.87 -9.40
C TRP A 78 0.54 -0.71 -8.85
N VAL A 79 0.26 0.37 -8.14
CA VAL A 79 -1.11 0.62 -7.66
C VAL A 79 -2.06 0.96 -8.81
N GLU A 80 -1.59 1.69 -9.82
CA GLU A 80 -2.42 2.06 -10.97
C GLU A 80 -2.81 0.84 -11.82
N THR A 81 -1.98 -0.20 -11.93
CA THR A 81 -2.37 -1.44 -12.62
C THR A 81 -3.57 -2.09 -11.92
N TRP A 82 -3.54 -2.20 -10.58
CA TRP A 82 -4.64 -2.76 -9.79
C TRP A 82 -5.91 -1.89 -9.78
N LYS A 83 -5.79 -0.58 -10.00
CA LYS A 83 -6.97 0.30 -10.17
C LYS A 83 -7.64 0.12 -11.52
N GLN A 84 -6.89 -0.27 -12.55
CA GLN A 84 -7.37 -0.39 -13.92
C GLN A 84 -7.89 -1.79 -14.23
N GLU A 85 -7.53 -2.81 -13.44
CA GLU A 85 -8.09 -4.14 -13.60
C GLU A 85 -9.61 -4.14 -13.35
N PRO A 86 -10.43 -4.38 -14.39
CA PRO A 86 -11.87 -4.39 -14.26
C PRO A 86 -12.29 -5.68 -13.56
N GLY A 87 -12.42 -5.61 -12.25
CA GLY A 87 -12.77 -6.76 -11.42
C GLY A 87 -11.57 -7.65 -11.16
N GLY A 88 -10.98 -7.49 -9.97
CA GLY A 88 -10.23 -8.58 -9.35
C GLY A 88 -11.15 -9.79 -9.34
N SER A 89 -10.93 -10.67 -10.31
CA SER A 89 -11.80 -11.79 -10.58
C SER A 89 -11.55 -12.82 -9.49
N THR A 90 -12.57 -12.93 -8.62
CA THR A 90 -13.01 -14.12 -7.87
C THR A 90 -11.96 -14.95 -7.16
#